data_AF-A0A2V7MY46-F1
#
_entry.id   AF-A0A2V7MY46-F1
#
_cell.length_a   1.000
_cell.length_b   1.000
_cell.length_c   1.000
_cell.angle_alpha   90.00
_cell.angle_beta   90.00
_cell.angle_gamma   90.00
#
_symmetry.space_group_name_H-M   'P 1'
#
loop_
_entity.id
_entity.type
_entity.pdbx_description
1 polymer ?
#
loop_
_entity_poly.entity_id
_entity_poly.type
_entity_poly.pdbx_seq_one_letter_code
_entity_poly.pdbx_strand_id
1 'polypeptide(L)'
;MRLMTLFVAGLSLACGEPLSPRDVAGAYALQRVAGNSLPTIQYANGYVVVRVFAETLSFTPDGRGEDVTVQQNETVTGGLVTGPERSETAFGFRVVQGRIEIAFDCPPGADCVAPPHIVARSTPNGLEVQYALGARVPQIFARLASPF
;
A
#
# COMPACT_ATOMS: atom_id res chain seq x y z
N MET A 1 32.87 -51.13 23.45
CA MET A 1 32.68 -49.98 22.53
C MET A 1 31.27 -49.46 22.68
N ARG A 2 31.08 -48.28 23.29
CA ARG A 2 29.77 -47.62 23.44
C ARG A 2 29.48 -46.82 22.18
N LEU A 3 28.43 -47.19 21.45
CA LEU A 3 27.97 -46.46 20.26
C LEU A 3 27.19 -45.23 20.73
N MET A 4 27.72 -44.04 20.46
CA MET A 4 27.13 -42.76 20.84
C MET A 4 26.16 -42.35 19.73
N THR A 5 24.86 -42.49 19.98
CA THR A 5 23.80 -42.13 19.03
C THR A 5 23.71 -40.60 18.93
N LEU A 6 24.21 -40.03 17.84
CA LEU A 6 24.04 -38.61 17.51
C LEU A 6 22.58 -38.35 17.13
N PHE A 7 21.84 -37.70 18.02
CA PHE A 7 20.55 -37.08 17.73
C PHE A 7 20.81 -35.85 16.83
N VAL A 8 20.61 -36.02 15.52
CA VAL A 8 20.56 -34.89 14.58
C VAL A 8 19.17 -34.26 14.73
N ALA A 9 19.09 -33.17 15.48
CA ALA A 9 17.90 -32.33 15.54
C ALA A 9 17.73 -31.64 14.18
N GLY A 10 16.83 -32.16 13.34
CA GLY A 10 16.39 -31.50 12.12
C GLY A 10 15.66 -30.22 12.47
N LEU A 11 16.28 -29.07 12.22
CA LEU A 11 15.60 -27.78 12.16
C LEU A 11 14.57 -27.87 11.03
N SER A 12 13.30 -27.97 11.40
CA SER A 12 12.21 -27.74 10.47
C SER A 12 12.36 -26.32 9.92
N LEU A 13 12.87 -26.21 8.69
CA LEU A 13 12.66 -25.04 7.85
C LEU A 13 11.16 -24.91 7.69
N ALA A 14 10.53 -24.13 8.58
CA ALA A 14 9.14 -23.74 8.45
C ALA A 14 9.06 -22.85 7.21
N CYS A 15 8.92 -23.46 6.04
CA CYS A 15 8.46 -22.80 4.84
C CYS A 15 7.08 -22.22 5.18
N GLY A 16 7.04 -20.93 5.50
CA GLY A 16 5.77 -20.22 5.68
C GLY A 16 4.94 -20.35 4.41
N GLU A 17 3.63 -20.54 4.58
CA GLU A 17 2.72 -20.58 3.45
C GLU A 17 2.86 -19.28 2.63
N PRO A 18 2.81 -19.37 1.28
CA PRO A 18 2.85 -18.17 0.45
C PRO A 18 1.69 -17.24 0.80
N LEU A 19 1.98 -15.95 0.97
CA LEU A 19 0.95 -14.93 1.17
C LEU A 19 -0.10 -15.02 0.06
N SER A 20 -1.38 -15.09 0.43
CA SER A 20 -2.51 -15.16 -0.47
C SER A 20 -3.35 -13.88 -0.40
N PRO A 21 -4.22 -13.60 -1.39
CA PRO A 21 -5.14 -12.46 -1.32
C PRO A 21 -6.04 -12.46 -0.07
N ARG A 22 -6.38 -13.63 0.46
CA ARG A 22 -7.19 -13.76 1.69
C ARG A 22 -6.47 -13.22 2.92
N ASP A 23 -5.16 -13.38 2.99
CA ASP A 23 -4.34 -12.93 4.13
C ASP A 23 -4.19 -11.41 4.17
N VAL A 24 -4.41 -10.75 3.03
CA VAL A 24 -4.32 -9.30 2.84
C VAL A 24 -5.69 -8.63 2.94
N ALA A 25 -6.78 -9.39 2.90
CA ALA A 25 -8.13 -8.83 2.95
C ALA A 25 -8.37 -8.02 4.24
N GLY A 26 -9.04 -6.88 4.09
CA GLY A 26 -9.29 -5.93 5.17
C GLY A 26 -9.06 -4.48 4.75
N ALA A 27 -9.22 -3.56 5.69
CA ALA A 27 -9.02 -2.13 5.49
C ALA A 27 -7.77 -1.65 6.24
N TYR A 28 -7.04 -0.72 5.62
CA TYR A 28 -5.77 -0.20 6.11
C TYR A 28 -5.77 1.32 6.00
N ALA A 29 -5.54 2.03 7.10
CA ALA A 29 -5.50 3.48 7.12
C ALA A 29 -4.07 4.01 7.14
N LEU A 30 -3.77 4.99 6.28
CA LEU A 30 -2.48 5.67 6.24
C LEU A 30 -2.19 6.35 7.58
N GLN A 31 -1.02 6.10 8.12
CA GLN A 31 -0.53 6.70 9.37
C GLN A 31 0.60 7.67 9.12
N ARG A 32 1.52 7.34 8.20
CA ARG A 32 2.72 8.13 7.95
C ARG A 32 3.14 8.11 6.49
N VAL A 33 3.71 9.23 6.04
CA VAL A 33 4.42 9.34 4.76
C VAL A 33 5.83 9.83 5.04
N ALA A 34 6.84 9.07 4.59
CA ALA A 34 8.26 9.41 4.83
C ALA A 34 8.57 9.66 6.33
N GLY A 35 7.90 8.94 7.24
CA GLY A 35 8.03 9.11 8.69
C GLY A 35 7.18 10.22 9.32
N ASN A 36 6.56 11.10 8.53
CA ASN A 36 5.73 12.21 9.02
C ASN A 36 4.28 11.78 9.25
N SER A 37 3.64 12.27 10.32
CA SER A 37 2.21 12.05 10.59
C SER A 37 1.32 12.89 9.67
N LEU A 38 0.06 12.46 9.48
CA LEU A 38 -0.94 13.23 8.73
C LEU A 38 -1.44 14.47 9.50
N PRO A 39 -1.86 15.56 8.81
CA PRO A 39 -1.73 15.76 7.37
C PRO A 39 -0.28 16.06 6.95
N THR A 40 0.16 15.56 5.81
CA THR A 40 1.54 15.75 5.32
C THR A 40 1.59 15.81 3.79
N ILE A 41 2.74 16.23 3.25
CA ILE A 41 2.99 16.22 1.81
C ILE A 41 3.23 14.77 1.38
N GLN A 42 2.38 14.26 0.49
CA GLN A 42 2.56 12.94 -0.13
C GLN A 42 3.43 13.04 -1.38
N TYR A 43 3.25 14.12 -2.15
CA TYR A 43 3.94 14.36 -3.40
C TYR A 43 4.15 15.86 -3.62
N ALA A 44 5.29 16.24 -4.18
CA ALA A 44 5.55 17.60 -4.61
C ALA A 44 6.45 17.59 -5.85
N ASN A 45 6.11 18.38 -6.85
CA ASN A 45 6.95 18.65 -8.02
C ASN A 45 6.89 20.16 -8.37
N GLY A 46 7.45 20.56 -9.51
CA GLY A 46 7.44 21.97 -9.95
C GLY A 46 6.06 22.53 -10.32
N TYR A 47 5.01 21.71 -10.32
CA TYR A 47 3.66 22.04 -10.79
C TYR A 47 2.59 21.90 -9.69
N VAL A 48 2.70 20.88 -8.85
CA VAL A 48 1.69 20.54 -7.83
C VAL A 48 2.34 20.07 -6.54
N VAL A 49 1.73 20.45 -5.42
CA VAL A 49 1.92 19.85 -4.10
C VAL A 49 0.64 19.13 -3.72
N VAL A 50 0.75 17.85 -3.39
CA VAL A 50 -0.36 17.01 -2.92
C VAL A 50 -0.18 16.80 -1.43
N ARG A 51 -1.11 17.35 -0.64
CA ARG A 51 -1.19 17.15 0.81
C ARG A 51 -2.26 16.13 1.10
N VAL A 52 -1.88 15.03 1.74
CA VAL A 52 -2.80 13.98 2.16
C VAL A 52 -3.22 14.21 3.61
N PHE A 53 -4.53 14.11 3.87
CA PHE A 53 -5.15 14.25 5.18
C PHE A 53 -5.58 12.89 5.74
N ALA A 54 -6.06 12.01 4.87
CA ALA A 54 -6.39 10.64 5.18
C ALA A 54 -6.31 9.80 3.91
N GLU A 55 -6.00 8.52 4.06
CA GLU A 55 -6.05 7.55 2.96
C GLU A 55 -6.40 6.18 3.55
N THR A 56 -7.24 5.42 2.85
CA THR A 56 -7.62 4.06 3.24
C THR A 56 -7.56 3.14 2.03
N LEU A 57 -6.79 2.07 2.16
CA LEU A 57 -6.76 0.97 1.20
C LEU A 57 -7.61 -0.17 1.73
N SER A 58 -8.62 -0.57 0.98
CA SER A 58 -9.49 -1.71 1.29
C SER A 58 -9.28 -2.84 0.30
N PHE A 59 -9.05 -4.05 0.78
CA PHE A 59 -8.78 -5.24 -0.04
C PHE A 59 -9.85 -6.30 0.19
N THR A 60 -10.37 -6.86 -0.89
CA THR A 60 -11.29 -8.00 -0.85
C THR A 60 -10.57 -9.32 -1.16
N PRO A 61 -11.06 -10.46 -0.65
CA PRO A 61 -10.42 -11.77 -0.85
C PRO A 61 -10.27 -12.24 -2.31
N ASP A 62 -11.00 -11.64 -3.24
CA ASP A 62 -11.05 -12.00 -4.66
C ASP A 62 -10.11 -11.15 -5.53
N GLY A 63 -9.17 -10.42 -4.93
CA GLY A 63 -8.15 -9.67 -5.67
C GLY A 63 -8.60 -8.29 -6.15
N ARG A 64 -9.66 -7.73 -5.54
CA ARG A 64 -10.15 -6.37 -5.81
C ARG A 64 -9.97 -5.48 -4.59
N GLY A 65 -10.07 -4.18 -4.78
CA GLY A 65 -10.02 -3.24 -3.69
C GLY A 65 -10.37 -1.82 -4.09
N GLU A 66 -10.26 -0.93 -3.12
CA GLU A 66 -10.58 0.48 -3.25
C GLU A 66 -9.58 1.32 -2.48
N ASP A 67 -9.12 2.38 -3.11
CA ASP A 67 -8.34 3.45 -2.51
C ASP A 67 -9.23 4.67 -2.29
N VAL A 68 -9.39 5.07 -1.02
CA VAL A 68 -10.13 6.26 -0.62
C VAL A 68 -9.16 7.27 -0.03
N THR A 69 -8.97 8.39 -0.73
CA THR A 69 -8.08 9.47 -0.30
C THR A 69 -8.87 10.73 0.05
N VAL A 70 -8.41 11.45 1.07
CA VAL A 70 -8.76 12.84 1.33
C VAL A 70 -7.50 13.66 1.18
N GLN A 71 -7.44 14.47 0.13
CA GLN A 71 -6.23 15.19 -0.25
C GLN A 71 -6.55 16.59 -0.75
N GLN A 72 -5.54 17.46 -0.73
CA GLN A 72 -5.61 18.80 -1.28
C GLN A 72 -4.47 18.97 -2.29
N ASN A 73 -4.83 19.42 -3.48
CA ASN A 73 -3.88 19.72 -4.55
C ASN A 73 -3.65 21.22 -4.62
N GLU A 74 -2.42 21.65 -4.35
CA GLU A 74 -2.01 23.05 -4.44
C GLU A 74 -1.17 23.22 -5.72
N THR A 75 -1.62 24.05 -6.66
CA THR A 75 -0.84 24.36 -7.86
C THR A 75 0.24 25.39 -7.53
N VAL A 76 1.49 25.13 -7.95
CA VAL A 76 2.65 25.99 -7.64
C VAL A 76 2.54 27.35 -8.33
N THR A 77 1.73 27.46 -9.40
CA THR A 77 1.51 28.69 -10.17
C THR A 77 0.43 29.62 -9.59
N GLY A 78 -0.11 29.34 -8.39
CA GLY A 78 -1.08 30.23 -7.73
C GLY A 78 -2.52 30.10 -8.22
N GLY A 79 -2.94 28.91 -8.66
CA GLY A 79 -4.32 28.61 -9.02
C GLY A 79 -5.27 28.55 -7.81
N LEU A 80 -6.56 28.32 -8.07
CA LEU A 80 -7.58 28.20 -7.03
C LEU A 80 -7.22 27.03 -6.10
N VAL A 81 -6.96 27.33 -4.83
CA VAL A 81 -6.80 26.31 -3.79
C VAL A 81 -8.20 25.89 -3.38
N THR A 82 -8.67 24.77 -3.90
CA THR A 82 -9.85 24.10 -3.34
C THR A 82 -9.46 23.47 -1.99
N GLY A 83 -10.44 23.35 -1.08
CA GLY A 83 -10.21 22.66 0.19
C GLY A 83 -9.89 21.17 -0.01
N PRO A 84 -9.68 20.39 1.06
CA PRO A 84 -9.50 18.96 0.93
C PRO A 84 -10.67 18.30 0.19
N GLU A 85 -10.36 17.51 -0.83
CA GLU A 85 -11.29 16.76 -1.65
C GLU A 85 -11.16 15.27 -1.37
N ARG A 86 -12.30 14.57 -1.44
CA ARG A 86 -12.35 13.11 -1.29
C ARG A 86 -12.38 12.46 -2.68
N SER A 87 -11.49 11.50 -2.91
CA SER A 87 -11.43 10.68 -4.10
C SER A 87 -11.60 9.20 -3.73
N GLU A 88 -12.19 8.43 -4.63
CA GLU A 88 -12.33 6.97 -4.53
C GLU A 88 -11.86 6.37 -5.86
N THR A 89 -10.97 5.38 -5.80
CA THR A 89 -10.48 4.69 -7.00
C THR A 89 -10.49 3.19 -6.75
N ALA A 90 -11.24 2.46 -7.58
CA ALA A 90 -11.19 1.01 -7.58
C ALA A 90 -9.86 0.50 -8.13
N PHE A 91 -9.38 -0.62 -7.60
CA PHE A 91 -8.17 -1.28 -8.09
C PHE A 91 -8.29 -2.80 -8.11
N GLY A 92 -7.48 -3.42 -8.97
CA GLY A 92 -7.14 -4.84 -8.87
C GLY A 92 -5.83 -5.03 -8.10
N PHE A 93 -5.68 -6.15 -7.41
CA PHE A 93 -4.41 -6.51 -6.80
C PHE A 93 -4.09 -8.00 -6.95
N ARG A 94 -2.80 -8.31 -6.87
CA ARG A 94 -2.29 -9.69 -6.85
C ARG A 94 -1.16 -9.81 -5.85
N VAL A 95 -1.00 -11.01 -5.29
CA VAL A 95 0.16 -11.32 -4.45
C VAL A 95 1.17 -12.10 -5.29
N VAL A 96 2.39 -11.57 -5.40
CA VAL A 96 3.46 -12.16 -6.21
C VAL A 96 4.71 -12.23 -5.34
N GLN A 97 5.23 -13.43 -5.06
CA GLN A 97 6.46 -13.58 -4.27
C GLN A 97 6.43 -12.79 -2.93
N GLY A 98 5.28 -12.79 -2.24
CA GLY A 98 5.11 -12.12 -0.94
C GLY A 98 4.95 -10.59 -0.98
N ARG A 99 4.95 -9.96 -2.17
CA ARG A 99 4.56 -8.56 -2.33
C ARG A 99 3.14 -8.46 -2.90
N ILE A 100 2.44 -7.42 -2.48
CA ILE A 100 1.13 -7.05 -2.99
C ILE A 100 1.36 -6.04 -4.10
N GLU A 101 0.93 -6.37 -5.31
CA GLU A 101 0.99 -5.48 -6.46
C GLU A 101 -0.41 -5.00 -6.79
N ILE A 102 -0.60 -3.68 -6.81
CA ILE A 102 -1.89 -3.04 -7.06
C ILE A 102 -1.84 -2.34 -8.41
N ALA A 103 -2.94 -2.46 -9.16
CA ALA A 103 -3.15 -1.81 -10.43
C ALA A 103 -4.50 -1.07 -10.43
N PHE A 104 -4.45 0.24 -10.70
CA PHE A 104 -5.64 1.02 -11.01
C PHE A 104 -6.04 0.82 -12.47
N ASP A 105 -7.34 0.85 -12.72
CA ASP A 105 -7.88 0.82 -14.09
C ASP A 105 -7.63 2.17 -14.76
N CYS A 106 -6.93 2.14 -15.89
CA CYS A 106 -6.71 3.32 -16.70
C CYS A 106 -7.77 3.43 -17.79
N PRO A 107 -8.45 4.59 -17.91
CA PRO A 107 -9.43 4.80 -18.97
C PRO A 107 -8.81 4.62 -20.36
N PRO A 108 -9.59 4.15 -21.35
CA PRO A 108 -9.13 4.08 -22.73
C PRO A 108 -8.60 5.44 -23.21
N GLY A 109 -7.38 5.46 -23.75
CA GLY A 109 -6.73 6.67 -24.29
C GLY A 109 -5.99 7.53 -23.26
N ALA A 110 -5.97 7.15 -21.98
CA ALA A 110 -5.14 7.82 -20.97
C ALA A 110 -3.66 7.38 -21.09
N ASP A 111 -2.72 8.33 -20.97
CA ASP A 111 -1.28 8.05 -20.87
C ASP A 111 -0.90 7.69 -19.43
N CYS A 112 -1.23 6.45 -19.04
CA CYS A 112 -0.95 5.93 -17.72
C CYS A 112 0.40 5.23 -17.63
N VAL A 113 1.00 5.27 -16.44
CA VAL A 113 2.14 4.40 -16.12
C VAL A 113 1.68 2.93 -16.12
N ALA A 114 2.53 2.04 -16.65
CA ALA A 114 2.23 0.62 -16.65
C ALA A 114 2.15 0.06 -15.22
N PRO A 115 1.22 -0.89 -14.94
CA PRO A 115 1.15 -1.54 -13.63
C PRO A 115 2.42 -2.36 -13.31
N PRO A 116 2.76 -2.59 -12.03
CA PRO A 116 2.00 -2.18 -10.84
C PRO A 116 2.18 -0.70 -10.51
N HIS A 117 1.07 -0.04 -10.14
CA HIS A 117 1.06 1.36 -9.74
C HIS A 117 1.51 1.53 -8.29
N ILE A 118 1.20 0.54 -7.45
CA ILE A 118 1.61 0.49 -6.05
C ILE A 118 2.16 -0.90 -5.76
N VAL A 119 3.23 -0.94 -4.96
CA VAL A 119 3.76 -2.17 -4.37
C VAL A 119 3.70 -2.05 -2.86
N ALA A 120 3.06 -3.01 -2.21
CA ALA A 120 2.95 -3.08 -0.77
C ALA A 120 3.58 -4.36 -0.20
N ARG A 121 4.03 -4.27 1.04
CA ARG A 121 4.53 -5.39 1.84
C ARG A 121 3.74 -5.46 3.14
N SER A 122 3.29 -6.65 3.49
CA SER A 122 2.68 -6.88 4.79
C SER A 122 3.70 -6.74 5.91
N THR A 123 3.28 -6.11 6.99
CA THR A 123 4.01 -5.98 8.25
C THR A 123 3.11 -6.53 9.37
N PRO A 124 3.64 -6.78 10.59
CA PRO A 124 2.81 -7.22 11.70
C PRO A 124 1.64 -6.28 12.05
N ASN A 125 1.77 -4.98 11.72
CA ASN A 125 0.81 -3.95 12.11
C ASN A 125 -0.03 -3.39 10.94
N GLY A 126 0.21 -3.84 9.71
CA GLY A 126 -0.44 -3.29 8.52
C GLY A 126 0.43 -3.41 7.27
N LEU A 127 0.55 -2.34 6.48
CA LEU A 127 1.27 -2.35 5.20
C LEU A 127 2.37 -1.28 5.17
N GLU A 128 3.51 -1.62 4.57
CA GLU A 128 4.44 -0.65 4.02
C GLU A 128 4.20 -0.56 2.51
N VAL A 129 3.92 0.64 2.02
CA VAL A 129 3.45 0.90 0.66
C VAL A 129 4.41 1.83 -0.06
N GLN A 130 4.68 1.52 -1.33
CA GLN A 130 5.50 2.33 -2.23
C GLN A 130 4.74 2.58 -3.54
N TYR A 131 4.56 3.84 -3.89
CA TYR A 131 3.96 4.26 -5.15
C TYR A 131 5.01 4.26 -6.26
N ALA A 132 4.65 3.76 -7.45
CA ALA A 132 5.56 3.71 -8.60
C ALA A 132 5.90 5.10 -9.14
N LEU A 133 4.96 6.04 -9.02
CA LEU A 133 5.05 7.43 -9.45
C LEU A 133 5.53 8.35 -8.31
N GLY A 134 6.53 9.18 -8.60
CA GLY A 134 7.05 10.22 -7.69
C GLY A 134 8.25 9.81 -6.84
N ALA A 135 8.55 10.61 -5.81
CA ALA A 135 9.57 10.27 -4.83
C ALA A 135 9.10 9.02 -4.06
N ARG A 136 9.72 7.87 -4.32
CA ARG A 136 9.41 6.59 -3.69
C ARG A 136 9.75 6.62 -2.20
N VAL A 137 8.90 7.27 -1.42
CA VAL A 137 9.01 7.31 0.04
C VAL A 137 8.07 6.26 0.62
N PRO A 138 8.50 5.52 1.67
CA PRO A 138 7.64 4.57 2.33
C PRO A 138 6.40 5.27 2.92
N GLN A 139 5.24 4.69 2.65
CA GLN A 139 3.98 5.02 3.30
C GLN A 139 3.60 3.89 4.25
N ILE A 140 3.24 4.22 5.49
CA ILE A 140 2.93 3.23 6.52
C ILE A 140 1.44 3.26 6.80
N PHE A 141 0.80 2.13 6.58
CA PHE A 141 -0.61 1.92 6.85
C PHE A 141 -0.79 1.00 8.05
N ALA A 142 -1.72 1.33 8.93
CA ALA A 142 -2.15 0.45 10.01
C ALA A 142 -3.39 -0.33 9.58
N ARG A 143 -3.44 -1.61 9.92
CA ARG A 143 -4.67 -2.40 9.72
C ARG A 143 -5.76 -1.87 10.64
N LEU A 144 -6.92 -1.59 10.09
CA LEU A 144 -8.10 -1.24 10.88
C LEU A 144 -8.68 -2.52 11.48
N ALA A 145 -9.15 -2.43 12.73
CA ALA A 145 -9.95 -3.51 13.28
C ALA A 145 -11.19 -3.68 12.40
N SER A 146 -11.43 -4.90 11.91
CA SER A 146 -12.65 -5.21 11.18
C SER A 146 -13.86 -4.80 12.04
N PRO A 147 -14.83 -4.03 11.52
CA PRO A 147 -16.08 -3.79 12.24
C PRO A 147 -17.01 -5.01 12.27
N PHE A 148 -16.53 -6.20 11.87
CA PHE A 148 -17.29 -7.44 11.76
C PHE A 148 -16.50 -8.63 12.30
#